data_AF-A0A930T9G4-F1
#
_entry.id   AF-A0A930T9G4-F1
#
_cell.length_a   1.000
_cell.length_b   1.000
_cell.length_c   1.000
_cell.angle_alpha   90.00
_cell.angle_beta   90.00
_cell.angle_gamma   90.00
#
_symmetry.space_group_name_H-M   'P 1'
#
loop_
_entity.id
_entity.type
_entity.pdbx_description
1 polymer ?
#
loop_
_entity_poly.entity_id
_entity_poly.type
_entity_poly.pdbx_seq_one_letter_code
_entity_poly.pdbx_strand_id
1 'polypeptide(L)'
;MKKIFIFSAFSLFLAILPASAQLGQVWTDFQSYSADLQNHLRNNLNQLKPLQIQSQGAITGATGELNIPNPIGAAENLSNNIYNNLLTSNYETNPLLNSTLFSNEMNRLIFRSSAVGTLGYNGQLRTKIKLENIETELKRIDAFSEEAENINDDFVTDVQSQIARLGGNISVIGSLLSAINQSNLQLQQIRIQRDQSKILAETLAQTIHENQLLQYSNLNLANIGQQMENINHARRIDNSTEAARLLRTTSQTDLFGRKSENN
;
A
#
# COMPACT_ATOMS: atom_id res chain seq x y z
N MET A 1 30.86 26.91 -28.19
CA MET A 1 30.48 25.49 -27.99
C MET A 1 30.35 25.16 -26.49
N LYS A 2 29.49 25.87 -25.73
CA LYS A 2 29.27 25.63 -24.29
C LYS A 2 27.80 25.31 -23.95
N LYS A 3 26.93 25.22 -24.95
CA LYS A 3 25.47 25.01 -24.77
C LYS A 3 25.01 23.57 -25.03
N ILE A 4 25.87 22.71 -25.58
CA ILE A 4 25.57 21.29 -25.84
C ILE A 4 25.83 20.43 -24.58
N PHE A 5 26.67 20.89 -23.66
CA PHE A 5 27.07 20.13 -22.46
C PHE A 5 25.99 20.07 -21.37
N ILE A 6 25.06 21.03 -21.32
CA ILE A 6 23.99 21.03 -20.31
C ILE A 6 22.84 20.12 -20.73
N PHE A 7 22.63 19.92 -22.04
CA PHE A 7 21.59 19.01 -22.53
C PHE A 7 22.04 17.54 -22.52
N SER A 8 23.34 17.25 -22.68
CA SER A 8 23.85 15.88 -22.52
C SER A 8 23.90 15.41 -21.07
N ALA A 9 24.07 16.33 -20.10
CA ALA A 9 24.02 16.01 -18.68
C ALA A 9 22.61 15.59 -18.23
N PHE A 10 21.56 16.19 -18.80
CA PHE A 10 20.17 15.81 -18.50
C PHE A 10 19.74 14.51 -19.18
N SER A 11 20.26 14.22 -20.39
CA SER A 11 20.03 12.92 -21.05
C SER A 11 20.75 11.74 -20.39
N LEU A 12 21.83 11.98 -19.64
CA LEU A 12 22.50 10.92 -18.85
C LEU A 12 21.73 10.57 -17.56
N PHE A 13 20.88 11.45 -17.04
CA PHE A 13 19.97 11.12 -15.93
C PHE A 13 18.79 10.22 -16.35
N LEU A 14 18.49 10.12 -17.64
CA LEU A 14 17.46 9.21 -18.18
C LEU A 14 18.04 7.85 -18.62
N ALA A 15 19.36 7.72 -18.73
CA ALA A 15 20.04 6.50 -19.18
C ALA A 15 20.63 5.65 -18.04
N ILE A 16 20.53 6.11 -16.79
CA ILE A 16 21.04 5.40 -15.60
C ILE A 16 19.87 5.17 -14.65
N LEU A 17 19.01 4.24 -15.03
CA LEU A 17 18.29 3.44 -14.05
C LEU A 17 18.92 2.05 -14.15
N PRO A 18 19.37 1.43 -13.04
CA PRO A 18 19.22 0.00 -12.94
C PRO A 18 17.70 -0.26 -12.84
N ALA A 19 17.00 -0.16 -13.98
CA ALA A 19 15.59 -0.49 -14.15
C ALA A 19 15.35 -2.02 -14.13
N SER A 20 16.34 -2.80 -13.70
CA SER A 20 16.30 -4.26 -13.66
C SER A 20 16.05 -4.84 -12.27
N ALA A 21 16.02 -4.04 -11.20
CA ALA A 21 15.49 -4.50 -9.92
C ALA A 21 13.95 -4.56 -9.99
N GLN A 22 13.41 -5.65 -10.55
CA GLN A 22 12.00 -6.06 -10.43
C GLN A 22 10.90 -5.13 -10.96
N LEU A 23 11.18 -4.13 -11.82
CA LEU A 23 10.12 -3.39 -12.49
C LEU A 23 9.18 -4.32 -13.31
N GLY A 24 9.68 -5.47 -13.76
CA GLY A 24 8.91 -6.48 -14.49
C GLY A 24 7.86 -7.26 -13.66
N GLN A 25 7.89 -7.18 -12.33
CA GLN A 25 6.95 -7.91 -11.46
C GLN A 25 5.91 -7.02 -10.78
N VAL A 26 5.99 -5.69 -10.94
CA VAL A 26 5.04 -4.75 -10.32
C VAL A 26 3.59 -5.10 -10.67
N TRP A 27 3.34 -5.45 -11.93
CA TRP A 27 2.02 -5.86 -12.39
C TRP A 27 1.58 -7.19 -11.77
N THR A 28 2.46 -8.19 -11.72
CA THR A 28 2.17 -9.50 -11.11
C THR A 28 1.93 -9.37 -9.59
N ASP A 29 2.70 -8.54 -8.91
CA ASP A 29 2.52 -8.22 -7.50
C ASP A 29 1.18 -7.54 -7.25
N PHE A 30 0.83 -6.58 -8.11
CA PHE A 30 -0.44 -5.88 -8.06
C PHE A 30 -1.62 -6.84 -8.28
N GLN A 31 -1.54 -7.70 -9.29
CA GLN A 31 -2.54 -8.74 -9.54
C GLN A 31 -2.69 -9.69 -8.35
N SER A 32 -1.57 -10.09 -7.73
CA SER A 32 -1.57 -10.96 -6.54
C SER A 32 -2.22 -10.28 -5.34
N TYR A 33 -1.91 -8.99 -5.11
CA TYR A 33 -2.55 -8.18 -4.08
C TYR A 33 -4.06 -8.05 -4.33
N SER A 34 -4.46 -7.73 -5.55
CA SER A 34 -5.87 -7.60 -5.93
C SER A 34 -6.63 -8.91 -5.72
N ALA A 35 -6.03 -10.04 -6.10
CA ALA A 35 -6.59 -11.37 -5.86
C ALA A 35 -6.75 -11.68 -4.37
N ASP A 36 -5.75 -11.41 -3.54
CA ASP A 36 -5.82 -11.60 -2.08
C ASP A 36 -6.96 -10.76 -1.48
N LEU A 37 -7.09 -9.50 -1.90
CA LEU A 37 -8.15 -8.60 -1.46
C LEU A 37 -9.53 -9.16 -1.80
N GLN A 38 -9.74 -9.60 -3.04
CA GLN A 38 -11.03 -10.16 -3.47
C GLN A 38 -11.37 -11.45 -2.74
N ASN A 39 -10.38 -12.33 -2.56
CA ASN A 39 -10.57 -13.58 -1.84
C ASN A 39 -10.95 -13.32 -0.38
N HIS A 40 -10.24 -12.39 0.28
CA HIS A 40 -10.56 -12.02 1.65
C HIS A 40 -11.95 -11.41 1.76
N LEU A 41 -12.35 -10.52 0.84
CA LEU A 41 -13.69 -9.98 0.79
C LEU A 41 -14.72 -11.10 0.69
N ARG A 42 -14.67 -11.92 -0.36
CA ARG A 42 -15.63 -13.01 -0.63
C ARG A 42 -15.81 -13.94 0.57
N ASN A 43 -14.71 -14.30 1.24
CA ASN A 43 -14.73 -15.22 2.38
C ASN A 43 -15.35 -14.60 3.65
N ASN A 44 -15.39 -13.27 3.75
CA ASN A 44 -15.83 -12.56 4.96
C ASN A 44 -17.16 -11.81 4.78
N LEU A 45 -17.82 -11.87 3.62
CA LEU A 45 -19.14 -11.25 3.40
C LEU A 45 -20.23 -11.80 4.32
N ASN A 46 -20.03 -12.98 4.89
CA ASN A 46 -20.91 -13.52 5.92
C ASN A 46 -21.04 -12.61 7.15
N GLN A 47 -20.12 -11.66 7.36
CA GLN A 47 -20.21 -10.64 8.40
C GLN A 47 -21.30 -9.58 8.10
N LEU A 48 -21.79 -9.51 6.86
CA LEU A 48 -22.78 -8.53 6.39
C LEU A 48 -24.22 -9.07 6.41
N LYS A 49 -24.54 -10.07 7.24
CA LYS A 49 -25.93 -10.61 7.30
C LYS A 49 -26.92 -9.54 7.76
N PRO A 50 -28.14 -9.48 7.19
CA PRO A 50 -28.70 -10.36 6.15
C PRO A 50 -28.46 -9.88 4.70
N LEU A 51 -27.64 -8.84 4.50
CA LEU A 51 -27.46 -8.18 3.21
C LEU A 51 -26.26 -8.70 2.39
N GLN A 52 -25.84 -9.95 2.59
CA GLN A 52 -24.61 -10.46 1.96
C GLN A 52 -24.70 -10.46 0.43
N ILE A 53 -25.87 -10.80 -0.12
CA ILE A 53 -26.09 -10.86 -1.58
C ILE A 53 -26.05 -9.45 -2.17
N GLN A 54 -26.73 -8.50 -1.53
CA GLN A 54 -26.73 -7.09 -1.93
C GLN A 54 -25.34 -6.48 -1.81
N SER A 55 -24.59 -6.85 -0.77
CA SER A 55 -23.21 -6.39 -0.54
C SER A 55 -22.25 -6.97 -1.58
N GLN A 56 -22.37 -8.26 -1.93
CA GLN A 56 -21.61 -8.86 -3.01
C GLN A 56 -21.87 -8.12 -4.33
N GLY A 57 -23.16 -7.90 -4.65
CA GLY A 57 -23.56 -7.17 -5.85
C GLY A 57 -22.99 -5.74 -5.90
N ALA A 58 -23.07 -5.02 -4.78
CA ALA A 58 -22.55 -3.66 -4.64
C ALA A 58 -21.02 -3.60 -4.80
N ILE A 59 -20.28 -4.54 -4.19
CA ILE A 59 -18.83 -4.66 -4.32
C ILE A 59 -18.44 -4.98 -5.76
N THR A 60 -19.12 -5.94 -6.40
CA THR A 60 -18.83 -6.29 -7.80
C THR A 60 -19.16 -5.15 -8.76
N GLY A 61 -20.28 -4.46 -8.55
CA GLY A 61 -20.72 -3.34 -9.39
C GLY A 61 -19.85 -2.09 -9.22
N ALA A 62 -19.10 -1.99 -8.12
CA ALA A 62 -18.16 -0.92 -7.85
C ALA A 62 -16.69 -1.34 -8.02
N THR A 63 -16.42 -2.50 -8.60
CA THR A 63 -15.04 -2.95 -8.90
C THR A 63 -14.58 -2.36 -10.23
N GLY A 64 -13.47 -1.62 -10.21
CA GLY A 64 -12.90 -1.00 -11.41
C GLY A 64 -12.06 -1.97 -12.26
N GLU A 65 -11.48 -1.47 -13.35
CA GLU A 65 -10.65 -2.24 -14.30
C GLU A 65 -9.45 -2.93 -13.63
N LEU A 66 -8.96 -2.36 -12.53
CA LEU A 66 -7.87 -2.90 -11.74
C LEU A 66 -8.30 -3.98 -10.74
N ASN A 67 -9.55 -4.45 -10.82
CA ASN A 67 -10.08 -5.49 -9.94
C ASN A 67 -10.07 -5.10 -8.44
N ILE A 68 -10.00 -3.79 -8.15
CA ILE A 68 -10.10 -3.23 -6.81
C ILE A 68 -11.51 -2.63 -6.63
N PRO A 69 -12.26 -3.02 -5.59
CA PRO A 69 -13.54 -2.42 -5.28
C PRO A 69 -13.38 -0.99 -4.78
N ASN A 70 -14.17 -0.08 -5.34
CA ASN A 70 -14.32 1.28 -4.86
C ASN A 70 -15.23 1.28 -3.62
N PRO A 71 -14.72 1.61 -2.41
CA PRO A 71 -15.52 1.59 -1.19
C PRO A 71 -16.68 2.59 -1.24
N ILE A 72 -16.48 3.77 -1.85
CA ILE A 72 -17.52 4.81 -1.97
C ILE A 72 -18.64 4.32 -2.89
N GLY A 73 -18.28 3.86 -4.09
CA GLY A 73 -19.26 3.33 -5.05
C GLY A 73 -19.98 2.08 -4.53
N ALA A 74 -19.28 1.20 -3.82
CA ALA A 74 -19.89 0.04 -3.18
C ALA A 74 -20.91 0.49 -2.13
N ALA A 75 -20.55 1.44 -1.26
CA ALA A 75 -21.45 1.98 -0.23
C ALA A 75 -22.69 2.65 -0.81
N GLU A 76 -22.53 3.45 -1.87
CA GLU A 76 -23.65 4.08 -2.58
C GLU A 76 -24.58 3.03 -3.20
N ASN A 77 -24.02 2.03 -3.90
CA ASN A 77 -24.78 0.94 -4.50
C ASN A 77 -25.56 0.14 -3.45
N LEU A 78 -24.93 -0.15 -2.30
CA LEU A 78 -25.59 -0.85 -1.21
C LEU A 78 -26.70 -0.01 -0.60
N SER A 79 -26.45 1.28 -0.35
CA SER A 79 -27.44 2.19 0.22
C SER A 79 -28.67 2.34 -0.69
N ASN A 80 -28.46 2.48 -2.00
CA ASN A 80 -29.55 2.55 -2.98
C ASN A 80 -30.36 1.25 -3.01
N ASN A 81 -29.69 0.09 -2.95
CA ASN A 81 -30.38 -1.19 -2.88
C ASN A 81 -31.19 -1.36 -1.60
N ILE A 82 -30.66 -0.92 -0.44
CA ILE A 82 -31.38 -0.97 0.84
C ILE A 82 -32.60 -0.06 0.79
N TYR A 83 -32.43 1.18 0.31
CA TYR A 83 -33.52 2.15 0.19
C TYR A 83 -34.66 1.66 -0.71
N ASN A 84 -34.33 1.11 -1.88
CA ASN A 84 -35.32 0.63 -2.83
C ASN A 84 -36.05 -0.64 -2.36
N ASN A 85 -35.40 -1.50 -1.56
CA ASN A 85 -35.96 -2.80 -1.15
C ASN A 85 -36.65 -2.79 0.23
N LEU A 86 -36.34 -1.84 1.14
CA LEU A 86 -36.92 -1.80 2.50
C LEU A 86 -38.16 -0.91 2.65
N LEU A 87 -38.73 -0.38 1.56
CA LEU A 87 -40.03 0.32 1.57
C LEU A 87 -41.22 -0.56 2.05
N THR A 88 -40.99 -1.85 2.35
CA THR A 88 -42.03 -2.83 2.68
C THR A 88 -41.98 -3.39 4.11
N SER A 89 -40.94 -3.10 4.90
CA SER A 89 -40.84 -3.61 6.29
C SER A 89 -41.54 -2.67 7.26
N ASN A 90 -42.84 -2.88 7.46
CA ASN A 90 -43.58 -2.26 8.54
C ASN A 90 -42.96 -2.66 9.89
N TYR A 91 -42.70 -1.66 10.73
CA TYR A 91 -42.22 -1.72 12.12
C TYR A 91 -40.68 -1.82 12.30
N GLU A 92 -40.13 -0.70 12.82
CA GLU A 92 -39.01 -0.58 13.79
C GLU A 92 -37.62 -0.04 13.39
N THR A 93 -37.19 0.06 12.13
CA THR A 93 -35.88 0.70 11.84
C THR A 93 -35.87 1.61 10.62
N ASN A 94 -35.35 2.82 10.78
CA ASN A 94 -35.18 3.80 9.71
C ASN A 94 -34.24 3.22 8.61
N PRO A 95 -34.73 3.02 7.37
CA PRO A 95 -33.92 2.45 6.29
C PRO A 95 -32.62 3.21 6.01
N LEU A 96 -32.61 4.53 6.22
CA LEU A 96 -31.42 5.39 6.08
C LEU A 96 -30.39 5.12 7.19
N LEU A 97 -30.85 4.84 8.41
CA LEU A 97 -29.97 4.49 9.52
C LEU A 97 -29.33 3.12 9.28
N ASN A 98 -30.13 2.14 8.84
CA ASN A 98 -29.64 0.82 8.48
C ASN A 98 -28.66 0.89 7.32
N SER A 99 -28.96 1.65 6.26
CA SER A 99 -28.05 1.80 5.12
C SER A 99 -26.70 2.38 5.53
N THR A 100 -26.69 3.37 6.43
CA THR A 100 -25.46 3.96 6.96
C THR A 100 -24.64 2.93 7.74
N LEU A 101 -25.27 2.16 8.63
CA LEU A 101 -24.60 1.10 9.42
C LEU A 101 -23.98 0.03 8.52
N PHE A 102 -24.73 -0.45 7.53
CA PHE A 102 -24.25 -1.47 6.60
C PHE A 102 -23.15 -0.95 5.66
N SER A 103 -23.25 0.31 5.21
CA SER A 103 -22.18 0.96 4.45
C SER A 103 -20.89 1.10 5.25
N ASN A 104 -20.97 1.47 6.54
CA ASN A 104 -19.82 1.53 7.43
C ASN A 104 -19.17 0.15 7.63
N GLU A 105 -19.97 -0.89 7.83
CA GLU A 105 -19.51 -2.27 7.96
C GLU A 105 -18.79 -2.76 6.69
N MET A 106 -19.38 -2.50 5.52
CA MET A 106 -18.79 -2.87 4.25
C MET A 106 -17.48 -2.12 3.98
N ASN A 107 -17.45 -0.80 4.23
CA ASN A 107 -16.23 -0.01 4.12
C ASN A 107 -15.13 -0.58 5.04
N ARG A 108 -15.48 -0.92 6.27
CA ARG A 108 -14.56 -1.55 7.22
C ARG A 108 -14.04 -2.89 6.71
N LEU A 109 -14.91 -3.70 6.10
CA LEU A 109 -14.52 -4.98 5.52
C LEU A 109 -13.56 -4.79 4.33
N ILE A 110 -13.79 -3.78 3.48
CA ILE A 110 -12.89 -3.41 2.38
C ILE A 110 -11.53 -2.95 2.91
N PHE A 111 -11.50 -2.08 3.92
CA PHE A 111 -10.25 -1.65 4.55
C PHE A 111 -9.47 -2.80 5.19
N ARG A 112 -10.15 -3.67 5.95
CA ARG A 112 -9.51 -4.87 6.52
C ARG A 112 -8.98 -5.79 5.44
N SER A 113 -9.70 -5.97 4.34
CA SER A 113 -9.25 -6.81 3.23
C SER A 113 -8.02 -6.24 2.53
N SER A 114 -7.96 -4.92 2.34
CA SER A 114 -6.76 -4.24 1.83
C SER A 114 -5.56 -4.40 2.78
N ALA A 115 -5.79 -4.25 4.08
CA ALA A 115 -4.76 -4.46 5.09
C ALA A 115 -4.29 -5.92 5.13
N VAL A 116 -5.17 -6.91 4.96
CA VAL A 116 -4.77 -8.34 4.86
C VAL A 116 -3.96 -8.61 3.59
N GLY A 117 -4.27 -7.96 2.47
CA GLY A 117 -3.47 -8.09 1.25
C GLY A 117 -2.02 -7.60 1.39
N THR A 118 -1.74 -6.72 2.36
CA THR A 118 -0.40 -6.16 2.61
C THR A 118 0.27 -6.76 3.84
N LEU A 119 -0.44 -6.79 4.97
CA LEU A 119 0.04 -7.24 6.28
C LEU A 119 -0.29 -8.71 6.57
N GLY A 120 -1.12 -9.37 5.77
CA GLY A 120 -1.40 -10.80 5.91
C GLY A 120 -0.23 -11.67 5.43
N TYR A 121 -0.32 -12.97 5.70
CA TYR A 121 0.75 -13.94 5.41
C TYR A 121 1.31 -13.83 3.97
N ASN A 122 0.43 -13.80 2.96
CA ASN A 122 0.84 -13.68 1.56
C ASN A 122 1.52 -12.33 1.25
N GLY A 123 1.03 -11.24 1.83
CA GLY A 123 1.60 -9.90 1.68
C GLY A 123 2.99 -9.78 2.33
N GLN A 124 3.15 -10.35 3.53
CA GLN A 124 4.44 -10.45 4.21
C GLN A 124 5.43 -11.35 3.44
N LEU A 125 4.98 -12.48 2.90
CA LEU A 125 5.80 -13.37 2.09
C LEU A 125 6.30 -12.68 0.82
N ARG A 126 5.42 -11.95 0.10
CA ARG A 126 5.83 -11.14 -1.06
C ARG A 126 6.86 -10.09 -0.67
N THR A 127 6.64 -9.41 0.44
CA THR A 127 7.56 -8.39 0.95
C THR A 127 8.92 -9.01 1.27
N LYS A 128 8.94 -10.16 1.95
CA LYS A 128 10.15 -10.90 2.26
C LYS A 128 10.93 -11.26 1.00
N ILE A 129 10.27 -11.88 0.02
CA ILE A 129 10.91 -12.29 -1.25
C ILE A 129 11.52 -11.08 -1.97
N LYS A 130 10.83 -9.92 -1.97
CA LYS A 130 11.37 -8.68 -2.54
C LYS A 130 12.64 -8.24 -1.83
N LEU A 131 12.64 -8.23 -0.50
CA LEU A 131 13.82 -7.83 0.28
C LEU A 131 14.99 -8.80 0.07
N GLU A 132 14.74 -10.11 0.01
CA GLU A 132 15.77 -11.12 -0.28
C GLU A 132 16.36 -10.96 -1.68
N ASN A 133 15.52 -10.65 -2.68
CA ASN A 133 15.98 -10.37 -4.04
C ASN A 133 16.82 -9.10 -4.11
N ILE A 134 16.41 -8.03 -3.41
CA ILE A 134 17.18 -6.79 -3.32
C ILE A 134 18.54 -7.05 -2.65
N GLU A 135 18.57 -7.78 -1.54
CA GLU A 135 19.82 -8.12 -0.85
C GLU A 135 20.76 -8.94 -1.75
N THR A 136 20.21 -9.91 -2.48
CA THR A 136 20.96 -10.73 -3.43
C THR A 136 21.55 -9.87 -4.56
N GLU A 137 20.79 -8.91 -5.07
CA GLU A 137 21.26 -8.04 -6.14
C GLU A 137 22.34 -7.06 -5.63
N LEU A 138 22.18 -6.50 -4.43
CA LEU A 138 23.22 -5.69 -3.80
C LEU A 138 24.52 -6.48 -3.59
N LYS A 139 24.45 -7.75 -3.18
CA LYS A 139 25.62 -8.64 -3.08
C LYS A 139 26.30 -8.84 -4.42
N ARG A 140 25.54 -8.97 -5.52
CA ARG A 140 26.10 -9.08 -6.88
C ARG A 140 26.77 -7.78 -7.33
N ILE A 141 26.15 -6.63 -7.06
CA ILE A 141 26.74 -5.32 -7.36
C ILE A 141 28.03 -5.11 -6.58
N ASP A 142 28.06 -5.53 -5.31
CA ASP A 142 29.26 -5.48 -4.47
C ASP A 142 30.39 -6.35 -5.03
N ALA A 143 30.09 -7.60 -5.41
CA ALA A 143 31.06 -8.50 -6.04
C ALA A 143 31.57 -7.98 -7.39
N PHE A 144 30.67 -7.45 -8.24
CA PHE A 144 31.05 -6.84 -9.51
C PHE A 144 31.96 -5.62 -9.33
N SER A 145 31.66 -4.79 -8.33
CA SER A 145 32.50 -3.62 -8.00
C SER A 145 33.89 -4.04 -7.51
N GLU A 146 33.99 -5.11 -6.72
CA GLU A 146 35.27 -5.64 -6.25
C GLU A 146 36.08 -6.25 -7.39
N GLU A 147 35.44 -6.98 -8.29
CA GLU A 147 36.08 -7.50 -9.51
C GLU A 147 36.61 -6.37 -10.40
N ALA A 148 35.82 -5.30 -10.59
CA ALA A 148 36.25 -4.12 -11.34
C ALA A 148 37.45 -3.39 -10.70
N GLU A 149 37.53 -3.35 -9.36
CA GLU A 149 38.69 -2.82 -8.64
C GLU A 149 39.94 -3.65 -8.91
N ASN A 150 39.84 -4.97 -8.77
CA ASN A 150 40.96 -5.88 -9.04
C ASN A 150 41.46 -5.77 -10.49
N ILE A 151 40.54 -5.73 -11.47
CA ILE A 151 40.88 -5.55 -12.89
C ILE A 151 41.59 -4.22 -13.12
N ASN A 152 41.12 -3.14 -12.48
CA ASN A 152 41.75 -1.83 -12.61
C ASN A 152 43.16 -1.81 -12.00
N ASP A 153 43.36 -2.44 -10.84
CA ASP A 153 44.65 -2.51 -10.18
C ASP A 153 45.66 -3.34 -10.98
N ASP A 154 45.23 -4.47 -11.55
CA ASP A 154 46.03 -5.28 -12.47
C ASP A 154 46.39 -4.49 -13.74
N PHE A 155 45.42 -3.78 -14.32
CA PHE A 155 45.63 -2.93 -15.49
C PHE A 155 46.63 -1.81 -15.22
N VAL A 156 46.48 -1.08 -14.11
CA VAL A 156 47.40 -0.01 -13.72
C VAL A 156 48.80 -0.55 -13.50
N THR A 157 48.93 -1.70 -12.83
CA THR A 157 50.23 -2.35 -12.59
C THR A 157 50.90 -2.79 -13.89
N ASP A 158 50.15 -3.40 -14.82
CA ASP A 158 50.68 -3.81 -16.13
C ASP A 158 51.16 -2.59 -16.93
N VAL A 159 50.34 -1.53 -17.01
CA VAL A 159 50.69 -0.30 -17.73
C VAL A 159 51.92 0.37 -17.12
N GLN A 160 52.04 0.43 -15.80
CA GLN A 160 53.23 0.97 -15.13
C GLN A 160 54.49 0.14 -15.46
N SER A 161 54.37 -1.18 -15.50
CA SER A 161 55.48 -2.07 -15.87
C SER A 161 55.91 -1.86 -17.34
N GLN A 162 54.95 -1.62 -18.24
CA GLN A 162 55.23 -1.31 -19.65
C GLN A 162 55.91 0.05 -19.82
N ILE A 163 55.47 1.08 -19.07
CA ILE A 163 56.12 2.40 -19.05
C ILE A 163 57.58 2.26 -18.61
N ALA A 164 57.86 1.49 -17.55
CA ALA A 164 59.22 1.26 -17.07
C ALA A 164 60.12 0.58 -18.12
N ARG A 165 59.56 -0.33 -18.94
CA ARG A 165 60.27 -1.00 -20.04
C ARG A 165 60.52 -0.10 -21.26
N LEU A 166 59.69 0.91 -21.48
CA LEU A 166 59.74 1.79 -22.66
C LEU A 166 60.81 2.88 -22.59
N GLY A 167 61.46 3.09 -21.45
CA GLY A 167 62.75 3.79 -21.34
C GLY A 167 62.85 5.19 -21.98
N GLY A 168 61.75 5.95 -22.09
CA GLY A 168 61.78 7.35 -22.55
C GLY A 168 61.02 7.69 -23.83
N ASN A 169 60.22 6.79 -24.40
CA ASN A 169 59.38 7.11 -25.57
C ASN A 169 58.14 7.95 -25.18
N ILE A 170 58.31 9.27 -25.08
CA ILE A 170 57.36 10.25 -24.48
C ILE A 170 55.94 10.15 -25.06
N SER A 171 55.80 9.93 -26.37
CA SER A 171 54.48 9.86 -27.04
C SER A 171 53.63 8.67 -26.56
N VAL A 172 54.25 7.50 -26.42
CA VAL A 172 53.57 6.26 -25.98
C VAL A 172 53.22 6.33 -24.49
N ILE A 173 54.11 6.92 -23.68
CA ILE A 173 53.88 7.14 -22.24
C ILE A 173 52.66 8.05 -22.02
N GLY A 174 52.49 9.10 -22.83
CA GLY A 174 51.32 9.99 -22.75
C GLY A 174 49.99 9.28 -23.00
N SER A 175 49.92 8.42 -24.02
CA SER A 175 48.72 7.61 -24.30
C SER A 175 48.39 6.61 -23.17
N LEU A 176 49.41 5.98 -22.59
CA LEU A 176 49.25 5.02 -21.50
C LEU A 176 48.78 5.70 -20.19
N LEU A 177 49.31 6.88 -19.86
CA LEU A 177 48.81 7.67 -18.73
C LEU A 177 47.35 8.10 -18.93
N SER A 178 46.97 8.48 -20.15
CA SER A 178 45.58 8.80 -20.46
C SER A 178 44.64 7.60 -20.25
N ALA A 179 45.10 6.39 -20.60
CA ALA A 179 44.34 5.16 -20.39
C ALA A 179 44.15 4.84 -18.90
N ILE A 180 45.18 5.02 -18.07
CA ILE A 180 45.06 4.89 -16.61
C ILE A 180 44.04 5.88 -16.04
N ASN A 181 44.12 7.15 -16.44
CA ASN A 181 43.17 8.17 -15.98
C ASN A 181 41.73 7.84 -16.38
N GLN A 182 41.53 7.33 -17.60
CA GLN A 182 40.20 6.90 -18.05
C GLN A 182 39.68 5.68 -17.27
N SER A 183 40.53 4.69 -17.00
CA SER A 183 40.19 3.52 -16.21
C SER A 183 39.80 3.89 -14.77
N ASN A 184 40.57 4.77 -14.13
CA ASN A 184 40.26 5.28 -12.79
C ASN A 184 38.92 6.04 -12.73
N LEU A 185 38.60 6.83 -13.76
CA LEU A 185 37.30 7.51 -13.86
C LEU A 185 36.15 6.51 -14.01
N GLN A 186 36.33 5.46 -14.81
CA GLN A 186 35.33 4.39 -14.94
C GLN A 186 35.13 3.64 -13.62
N LEU A 187 36.21 3.34 -12.90
CA LEU A 187 36.12 2.71 -11.58
C LEU A 187 35.36 3.59 -10.58
N GLN A 188 35.63 4.90 -10.58
CA GLN A 188 34.90 5.84 -9.76
C GLN A 188 33.40 5.86 -10.11
N GLN A 189 33.05 5.76 -11.40
CA GLN A 189 31.65 5.66 -11.82
C GLN A 189 30.98 4.38 -11.32
N ILE A 190 31.67 3.24 -11.37
CA ILE A 190 31.16 1.96 -10.84
C ILE A 190 30.89 2.08 -9.33
N ARG A 191 31.82 2.67 -8.55
CA ARG A 191 31.64 2.92 -7.12
C ARG A 191 30.42 3.80 -6.84
N ILE A 192 30.25 4.88 -7.60
CA ILE A 192 29.09 5.76 -7.46
C ILE A 192 27.79 4.99 -7.74
N GLN A 193 27.75 4.17 -8.79
CA GLN A 193 26.56 3.37 -9.14
C GLN A 193 26.23 2.31 -8.08
N ARG A 194 27.25 1.69 -7.47
CA ARG A 194 27.10 0.81 -6.32
C ARG A 194 26.45 1.52 -5.13
N ASP A 195 26.99 2.68 -4.74
CA ASP A 195 26.46 3.46 -3.61
C ASP A 195 25.03 3.95 -3.87
N GLN A 196 24.75 4.41 -5.10
CA GLN A 196 23.40 4.77 -5.52
C GLN A 196 22.42 3.59 -5.40
N SER A 197 22.85 2.39 -5.78
CA SER A 197 22.03 1.18 -5.68
C SER A 197 21.70 0.83 -4.23
N LYS A 198 22.67 0.99 -3.31
CA LYS A 198 22.47 0.81 -1.87
C LYS A 198 21.47 1.83 -1.30
N ILE A 199 21.60 3.10 -1.67
CA ILE A 199 20.66 4.16 -1.24
C ILE A 199 19.24 3.87 -1.75
N LEU A 200 19.09 3.48 -3.02
CA LEU A 200 17.79 3.16 -3.60
C LEU A 200 17.14 1.95 -2.93
N ALA A 201 17.92 0.90 -2.64
CA ALA A 201 17.44 -0.28 -1.92
C ALA A 201 16.96 0.05 -0.51
N GLU A 202 17.73 0.84 0.25
CA GLU A 202 17.37 1.31 1.59
C GLU A 202 16.10 2.19 1.54
N THR A 203 16.01 3.11 0.58
CA THR A 203 14.84 3.97 0.37
C THR A 203 13.59 3.15 0.08
N LEU A 204 13.71 2.10 -0.74
CA LEU A 204 12.60 1.18 -1.02
C LEU A 204 12.19 0.39 0.23
N ALA A 205 13.13 -0.11 1.02
CA ALA A 205 12.84 -0.80 2.26
C ALA A 205 12.13 0.12 3.27
N GLN A 206 12.57 1.37 3.41
CA GLN A 206 11.91 2.39 4.23
C GLN A 206 10.50 2.69 3.72
N THR A 207 10.32 2.85 2.41
CA THR A 207 9.01 3.07 1.79
C THR A 207 8.04 1.90 2.07
N ILE A 208 8.53 0.66 1.98
CA ILE A 208 7.72 -0.53 2.33
C ILE A 208 7.31 -0.48 3.80
N HIS A 209 8.24 -0.16 4.70
CA HIS A 209 7.99 -0.06 6.13
C HIS A 209 6.97 1.03 6.47
N GLU A 210 7.12 2.24 5.89
CA GLU A 210 6.18 3.34 6.05
C GLU A 210 4.78 2.98 5.57
N ASN A 211 4.67 2.33 4.41
CA ASN A 211 3.38 1.85 3.91
C ASN A 211 2.74 0.85 4.88
N GLN A 212 3.50 -0.06 5.48
CA GLN A 212 2.97 -0.97 6.50
C GLN A 212 2.48 -0.23 7.75
N LEU A 213 3.24 0.77 8.23
CA LEU A 213 2.82 1.60 9.37
C LEU A 213 1.52 2.36 9.08
N LEU A 214 1.36 2.88 7.86
CA LEU A 214 0.11 3.52 7.42
C LEU A 214 -1.06 2.51 7.45
N GLN A 215 -0.84 1.27 7.01
CA GLN A 215 -1.87 0.23 7.07
C GLN A 215 -2.25 -0.13 8.52
N TYR A 216 -1.27 -0.22 9.42
CA TYR A 216 -1.54 -0.40 10.86
C TYR A 216 -2.33 0.77 11.45
N SER A 217 -1.96 2.00 11.10
CA SER A 217 -2.70 3.20 11.51
C SER A 217 -4.14 3.17 11.02
N ASN A 218 -4.36 2.84 9.75
CA ASN A 218 -5.70 2.70 9.18
C ASN A 218 -6.53 1.61 9.87
N LEU A 219 -5.93 0.46 10.18
CA LEU A 219 -6.60 -0.60 10.94
C LEU A 219 -6.98 -0.14 12.36
N ASN A 220 -6.08 0.58 13.03
CA ASN A 220 -6.32 1.12 14.36
C ASN A 220 -7.46 2.16 14.33
N LEU A 221 -7.42 3.09 13.37
CA LEU A 221 -8.47 4.09 13.16
C LEU A 221 -9.82 3.43 12.85
N ALA A 222 -9.84 2.40 11.99
CA ALA A 222 -11.05 1.65 11.71
C ALA A 222 -11.60 0.93 12.96
N ASN A 223 -10.74 0.43 13.83
CA ASN A 223 -11.14 -0.18 15.11
C ASN A 223 -11.70 0.86 16.10
N ILE A 224 -11.04 2.01 16.24
CA ILE A 224 -11.52 3.14 17.06
C ILE A 224 -12.87 3.64 16.54
N GLY A 225 -13.02 3.76 15.21
CA GLY A 225 -14.29 4.11 14.58
C GLY A 225 -15.41 3.13 14.96
N GLN A 226 -15.12 1.83 14.92
CA GLN A 226 -16.08 0.80 15.34
C GLN A 226 -16.45 0.92 16.83
N GLN A 227 -15.47 1.14 17.71
CA GLN A 227 -15.72 1.32 19.14
C GLN A 227 -16.59 2.55 19.42
N MET A 228 -16.29 3.67 18.77
CA MET A 228 -17.06 4.91 18.88
C MET A 228 -18.49 4.76 18.36
N GLU A 229 -18.67 4.06 17.23
CA GLU A 229 -20.00 3.78 16.68
C GLU A 229 -20.83 2.90 17.63
N ASN A 230 -20.23 1.86 18.21
CA ASN A 230 -20.87 1.01 19.21
C ASN A 230 -21.27 1.79 20.47
N ILE A 231 -20.40 2.67 20.97
CA ILE A 231 -20.70 3.54 22.13
C ILE A 231 -21.87 4.48 21.81
N ASN A 232 -21.88 5.09 20.63
CA ASN A 232 -22.96 5.98 20.21
C ASN A 232 -24.28 5.21 19.99
N HIS A 233 -24.22 3.98 19.49
CA HIS A 233 -25.38 3.12 19.37
C HIS A 233 -25.94 2.73 20.74
N ALA A 234 -25.09 2.30 21.68
CA ALA A 234 -25.49 1.99 23.05
C ALA A 234 -26.17 3.19 23.73
N ARG A 235 -25.58 4.39 23.63
CA ARG A 235 -26.19 5.62 24.17
C ARG A 235 -27.57 5.91 23.57
N ARG A 236 -27.76 5.68 22.27
CA ARG A 236 -29.08 5.85 21.63
C ARG A 236 -30.10 4.87 22.19
N ILE A 237 -29.73 3.60 22.36
CA ILE A 237 -30.60 2.58 22.95
C ILE A 237 -30.94 2.93 24.40
N ASP A 238 -29.95 3.35 25.19
CA ASP A 238 -30.15 3.73 26.60
C ASP A 238 -31.12 4.90 26.70
N ASN A 239 -30.91 5.96 25.91
CA ASN A 239 -31.80 7.13 25.87
C ASN A 239 -33.22 6.76 25.42
N SER A 240 -33.36 5.92 24.39
CA SER A 240 -34.66 5.45 23.92
C SER A 240 -35.36 4.57 24.96
N THR A 241 -34.61 3.72 25.66
CA THR A 241 -35.13 2.86 26.73
C THR A 241 -35.59 3.69 27.92
N GLU A 242 -34.82 4.72 28.30
CA GLU A 242 -35.19 5.67 29.34
C GLU A 242 -36.44 6.46 28.96
N ALA A 243 -36.50 7.00 27.74
CA ALA A 243 -37.70 7.67 27.23
C ALA A 243 -38.92 6.75 27.21
N ALA A 244 -38.78 5.48 26.80
CA ALA A 244 -39.85 4.50 26.81
C ALA A 244 -40.32 4.16 28.24
N ARG A 245 -39.38 4.04 29.19
CA ARG A 245 -39.72 3.88 30.62
C ARG A 245 -40.49 5.09 31.13
N LEU A 246 -40.05 6.32 30.81
CA LEU A 246 -40.74 7.54 31.17
C LEU A 246 -42.16 7.60 30.57
N LEU A 247 -42.32 7.32 29.27
CA LEU A 247 -43.63 7.27 28.61
C LEU A 247 -44.55 6.21 29.24
N ARG A 248 -44.01 5.03 29.56
CA ARG A 248 -44.76 3.97 30.24
C ARG A 248 -45.18 4.41 31.64
N THR A 249 -44.30 5.00 32.43
CA THR A 249 -44.63 5.50 33.76
C THR A 249 -45.66 6.63 33.69
N THR A 250 -45.53 7.57 32.76
CA THR A 250 -46.49 8.66 32.57
C THR A 250 -47.85 8.15 32.13
N SER A 251 -47.91 7.23 31.16
CA SER A 251 -49.17 6.63 30.70
C SER A 251 -49.86 5.80 31.77
N GLN A 252 -49.11 5.03 32.57
CA GLN A 252 -49.66 4.34 33.74
C GLN A 252 -50.16 5.34 34.79
N THR A 253 -49.42 6.42 35.04
CA THR A 253 -49.82 7.46 35.99
C THR A 253 -51.10 8.19 35.54
N ASP A 254 -51.25 8.48 34.24
CA ASP A 254 -52.49 9.06 33.68
C ASP A 254 -53.67 8.08 33.81
N LEU A 255 -53.45 6.79 33.49
CA LEU A 255 -54.47 5.74 33.61
C LEU A 255 -54.96 5.51 35.04
N PHE A 256 -54.07 5.55 36.04
CA PHE A 256 -54.44 5.38 37.45
C PHE A 256 -54.79 6.69 38.16
N GLY A 257 -54.39 7.84 37.60
CA GLY A 257 -54.70 9.19 38.10
C GLY A 257 -56.13 9.64 37.81
N ARG A 258 -56.78 9.07 36.78
CA ARG A 258 -58.22 9.24 36.53
C ARG A 258 -59.04 8.41 37.51
N LYS A 259 -59.20 8.88 38.74
CA LYS A 259 -60.33 8.46 39.57
C LYS A 259 -61.62 8.92 38.88
N SER A 260 -62.54 7.99 38.71
CA SER A 260 -63.90 8.22 38.20
C SER A 260 -64.58 9.36 38.95
N GLU A 261 -64.64 10.55 38.36
CA GLU A 261 -65.72 11.51 38.63
C GLU A 261 -67.02 10.94 38.04
N ASN A 262 -67.58 9.95 38.73
CA ASN A 262 -68.99 9.59 38.61
C ASN A 262 -69.47 9.34 40.04
N ASN A 263 -70.01 10.39 40.65
CA ASN A 263 -71.10 10.39 41.62
C ASN A 263 -71.72 11.78 41.64
#